data_AF-A0A7X1HWP0-F1
#
_entry.id   AF-A0A7X1HWP0-F1
#
_cell.length_a   1.000
_cell.length_b   1.000
_cell.length_c   1.000
_cell.angle_alpha   90.00
_cell.angle_beta   90.00
_cell.angle_gamma   90.00
#
_symmetry.space_group_name_H-M   'P 1'
#
loop_
_entity.id
_entity.type
_entity.pdbx_description
1 polymer ?
#
loop_
_entity_poly.entity_id
_entity_poly.type
_entity_poly.pdbx_seq_one_letter_code
_entity_poly.pdbx_strand_id
1 'polypeptide(L)'
;MAVVFSVVDHGGNTLLIQRMDEAFVSSCDISLNKARSACSLKQGTHEITSAVQPGQSLYGLQLTNQQRIIIFGGGLPVIFNEQVIGAVGVSGGTVEQDQLLAQCAPDCFSAL
;
A
#
# COMPACT_ATOMS: atom_id res chain seq x y z
N MET A 1 9.31 14.47 8.12
CA MET A 1 9.50 13.01 7.95
C MET A 1 9.68 12.74 6.46
N ALA A 2 10.57 11.83 6.09
CA ALA A 2 10.83 11.47 4.70
C ALA A 2 10.29 10.07 4.39
N VAL A 3 9.57 9.91 3.29
CA VAL A 3 8.91 8.65 2.89
C VAL A 3 9.18 8.29 1.43
N VAL A 4 8.85 7.06 1.08
CA VAL A 4 8.61 6.63 -0.30
C VAL A 4 7.12 6.60 -0.57
N PHE A 5 6.73 7.18 -1.71
CA PHE A 5 5.38 7.11 -2.26
C PHE A 5 5.41 6.32 -3.57
N SER A 6 4.51 5.35 -3.72
CA SER A 6 4.38 4.53 -4.93
C SER A 6 2.94 4.50 -5.42
N VAL A 7 2.77 4.42 -6.74
CA VAL A 7 1.48 4.30 -7.41
C VAL A 7 1.52 3.14 -8.40
N VAL A 8 0.45 2.34 -8.42
CA VAL A 8 0.23 1.30 -9.41
C VAL A 8 -1.08 1.52 -10.17
N ASP A 9 -1.12 1.06 -11.43
CA ASP A 9 -2.33 1.04 -12.25
C ASP A 9 -3.31 -0.06 -11.79
N HIS A 10 -4.46 -0.16 -12.48
CA HIS A 10 -5.49 -1.18 -12.24
C HIS A 10 -4.96 -2.63 -12.27
N GLY A 11 -3.94 -2.91 -13.08
CA GLY A 11 -3.32 -4.23 -13.18
C GLY A 11 -2.27 -4.49 -12.10
N GLY A 12 -2.00 -3.52 -11.22
CA GLY A 12 -0.90 -3.58 -10.25
C GLY A 12 0.47 -3.30 -10.86
N ASN A 13 0.54 -2.76 -12.09
CA ASN A 13 1.79 -2.37 -12.73
C ASN A 13 2.27 -1.03 -12.19
N THR A 14 3.58 -0.88 -12.06
CA THR A 14 4.19 0.33 -11.49
C THR A 14 3.99 1.52 -12.41
N LEU A 15 3.43 2.61 -11.88
CA LEU A 15 3.36 3.91 -12.55
C LEU A 15 4.40 4.89 -12.00
N LEU A 16 4.55 4.93 -10.68
CA LEU A 16 5.44 5.87 -10.00
C LEU A 16 6.04 5.24 -8.75
N ILE A 17 7.31 5.54 -8.52
CA ILE A 17 8.00 5.34 -7.23
C ILE A 17 8.82 6.60 -7.00
N GLN A 18 8.54 7.30 -5.91
CA GLN A 18 9.26 8.51 -5.52
C GLN A 18 9.76 8.36 -4.08
N ARG A 19 11.07 8.49 -3.90
CA ARG A 19 11.74 8.44 -2.59
C ARG A 19 12.21 9.84 -2.23
N MET A 20 11.74 10.39 -1.11
CA MET A 20 12.33 11.59 -0.53
C MET A 20 13.79 11.31 -0.11
N ASP A 21 14.68 12.29 -0.22
CA ASP A 21 16.13 12.08 -0.09
C ASP A 21 16.54 11.35 1.20
N GLU A 22 15.90 11.70 2.31
CA GLU A 22 16.17 11.15 3.65
C GLU A 22 15.31 9.92 4.02
N ALA A 23 14.50 9.40 3.09
CA ALA A 23 13.67 8.22 3.34
C ALA A 23 14.52 6.95 3.28
N PHE A 24 14.16 5.96 4.12
CA PHE A 24 14.84 4.66 4.13
C PHE A 24 14.83 4.01 2.74
N VAL A 25 15.98 3.55 2.27
CA VAL A 25 16.09 2.85 0.97
C VAL A 25 15.26 1.55 0.96
N SER A 26 15.17 0.87 2.10
CA SER A 26 14.32 -0.32 2.29
C SER A 26 12.83 -0.03 2.08
N SER A 27 12.39 1.22 2.24
CA SER A 27 11.00 1.61 2.04
C SER A 27 10.58 1.64 0.57
N CYS A 28 11.52 1.59 -0.38
CA CYS A 28 11.20 1.54 -1.82
C CYS A 28 10.36 0.32 -2.17
N ASP A 29 10.84 -0.86 -1.77
CA ASP A 29 10.15 -2.11 -2.08
C ASP A 29 8.88 -2.28 -1.24
N ILE A 30 8.92 -1.85 0.04
CA ILE A 30 7.75 -1.89 0.93
C ILE A 30 6.63 -0.99 0.40
N SER A 31 6.93 0.26 0.03
CA SER A 31 5.95 1.21 -0.51
C SER A 31 5.29 0.66 -1.79
N LEU A 32 6.08 0.13 -2.73
CA LEU A 32 5.56 -0.46 -3.96
C LEU A 32 4.69 -1.67 -3.67
N ASN A 33 5.12 -2.57 -2.79
CA ASN A 33 4.40 -3.79 -2.48
C ASN A 33 3.14 -3.51 -1.62
N LYS A 34 3.10 -2.43 -0.82
CA LYS A 34 1.86 -1.92 -0.20
C LYS A 34 0.85 -1.49 -1.25
N ALA A 35 1.27 -0.73 -2.27
CA ALA A 35 0.40 -0.32 -3.37
C ALA A 35 -0.14 -1.55 -4.13
N ARG A 36 0.74 -2.49 -4.51
CA ARG A 36 0.34 -3.74 -5.17
C ARG A 36 -0.62 -4.59 -4.33
N SER A 37 -0.36 -4.70 -3.03
CA SER A 37 -1.22 -5.43 -2.10
C SER A 37 -2.62 -4.82 -2.08
N ALA A 38 -2.70 -3.50 -1.94
CA ALA A 38 -3.97 -2.80 -1.89
C ALA A 38 -4.76 -2.90 -3.21
N CYS A 39 -4.08 -2.81 -4.35
CA CYS A 39 -4.70 -3.01 -5.67
C CYS A 39 -5.19 -4.46 -5.85
N SER A 40 -4.34 -5.44 -5.54
CA SER A 40 -4.62 -6.86 -5.76
C SER A 40 -5.71 -7.40 -4.84
N LEU A 41 -5.73 -6.95 -3.59
CA LEU A 41 -6.69 -7.39 -2.57
C LEU A 41 -7.91 -6.48 -2.49
N LYS A 42 -7.91 -5.37 -3.24
CA LYS A 42 -8.99 -4.38 -3.33
C LYS A 42 -9.42 -3.82 -1.97
N GLN A 43 -8.48 -3.69 -1.03
CA GLN A 43 -8.70 -3.20 0.33
C GLN A 43 -7.40 -2.58 0.88
N GLY A 44 -7.48 -1.82 1.96
CA GLY A 44 -6.30 -1.28 2.62
C GLY A 44 -5.42 -2.36 3.24
N THR A 45 -4.10 -2.18 3.20
CA THR A 45 -3.16 -3.17 3.78
C THR A 45 -3.27 -3.31 5.30
N HIS A 46 -3.89 -2.35 5.98
CA HIS A 46 -4.18 -2.44 7.41
C HIS A 46 -5.32 -3.42 7.72
N GLU A 47 -6.27 -3.59 6.80
CA GLU A 47 -7.48 -4.39 7.00
C GLU A 47 -7.16 -5.90 7.05
N ILE A 48 -6.09 -6.33 6.39
CA ILE A 48 -5.68 -7.75 6.37
C ILE A 48 -4.89 -8.18 7.60
N THR A 49 -4.43 -7.24 8.43
CA THR A 49 -3.51 -7.52 9.56
C THR A 49 -4.07 -8.56 10.52
N SER A 50 -5.36 -8.45 10.87
CA SER A 50 -6.01 -9.37 11.80
C SER A 50 -6.19 -10.77 11.21
N ALA A 51 -6.51 -10.87 9.92
CA ALA A 51 -6.78 -12.16 9.26
C ALA A 51 -5.53 -13.04 9.08
N VAL A 52 -4.33 -12.45 9.12
CA VAL A 52 -3.06 -13.16 8.89
C VAL A 52 -2.29 -13.51 10.16
N GLN A 53 -2.86 -13.30 11.35
CA GLN A 53 -2.22 -13.67 12.61
C GLN A 53 -2.22 -15.20 12.80
N PRO A 54 -1.30 -15.76 13.61
CA PRO A 54 -1.34 -17.18 13.98
C PRO A 54 -2.73 -17.63 14.45
N GLY A 55 -3.25 -18.70 13.85
CA GLY A 55 -4.58 -19.23 14.15
C GLY A 55 -5.76 -18.54 13.44
N GLN A 56 -5.49 -17.56 12.57
CA GLN A 56 -6.52 -16.87 11.78
C GLN A 56 -6.65 -17.46 10.37
N SER A 57 -7.75 -17.13 9.69
CA SER A 57 -8.17 -17.76 8.43
C SER A 57 -7.17 -17.60 7.28
N LEU A 58 -6.39 -16.52 7.27
CA LEU A 58 -5.40 -16.21 6.24
C LEU A 58 -3.95 -16.29 6.76
N TYR A 59 -3.71 -16.98 7.88
CA TYR A 59 -2.36 -17.18 8.39
C TYR A 59 -1.45 -17.80 7.31
N GLY A 60 -0.37 -17.09 6.96
CA GLY A 60 0.56 -17.50 5.91
C GLY A 60 0.35 -16.79 4.56
N LEU A 61 -0.67 -15.95 4.41
CA LEU A 61 -0.87 -15.14 3.19
C LEU A 61 0.37 -14.31 2.84
N GLN A 62 1.03 -13.73 3.86
CA GLN A 62 2.27 -12.97 3.73
C GLN A 62 3.45 -13.78 3.17
N LEU A 63 3.37 -15.12 3.17
CA LEU A 63 4.40 -16.00 2.63
C LEU A 63 4.19 -16.29 1.13
N THR A 64 3.02 -15.95 0.58
CA THR A 64 2.67 -16.18 -0.83
C THR A 64 3.25 -15.08 -1.74
N ASN A 65 3.08 -15.19 -3.07
CA ASN A 65 3.36 -14.11 -4.03
C ASN A 65 4.78 -13.53 -3.94
N GLN A 66 5.78 -14.37 -3.62
CA GLN A 66 7.16 -13.92 -3.37
C GLN A 66 7.23 -12.86 -2.25
N GLN A 67 6.40 -13.03 -1.22
CA GLN A 67 6.32 -12.17 -0.04
C GLN A 67 5.96 -10.70 -0.36
N ARG A 68 5.30 -10.47 -1.51
CA ARG A 68 4.87 -9.13 -1.94
C ARG A 68 3.58 -8.64 -1.27
N ILE A 69 2.90 -9.48 -0.49
CA ILE A 69 1.70 -9.06 0.26
C ILE A 69 2.15 -8.42 1.58
N ILE A 70 2.00 -7.10 1.68
CA ILE A 70 2.34 -6.33 2.88
C ILE A 70 1.14 -6.27 3.81
N ILE A 71 1.33 -6.72 5.05
CA ILE A 71 0.27 -7.00 6.04
C ILE A 71 0.16 -5.97 7.16
N PHE A 72 0.54 -4.73 6.87
CA PHE A 72 0.40 -3.59 7.78
C PHE A 72 0.11 -2.31 7.01
N GLY A 73 -0.43 -1.31 7.70
CA GLY A 73 -0.97 -0.07 7.11
C GLY A 73 0.02 0.74 6.25
N GLY A 74 -0.57 1.52 5.33
CA GLY A 74 0.15 2.39 4.39
C GLY A 74 -0.11 2.11 2.92
N GLY A 75 -0.86 1.07 2.55
CA GLY A 75 -1.37 0.87 1.19
C GLY A 75 -2.89 1.05 1.13
N LEU A 76 -3.38 1.77 0.12
CA LEU A 76 -4.81 2.02 -0.09
C LEU A 76 -5.19 1.91 -1.57
N PRO A 77 -6.33 1.28 -1.91
CA PRO A 77 -6.86 1.30 -3.26
C PRO A 77 -7.38 2.70 -3.62
N VAL A 78 -7.24 3.09 -4.89
CA VAL A 78 -7.89 4.29 -5.43
C VAL A 78 -9.19 3.84 -6.08
N ILE A 79 -10.31 4.36 -5.59
CA ILE A 79 -11.65 3.99 -6.04
C ILE A 79 -12.25 5.14 -6.85
N PHE A 80 -12.72 4.83 -8.06
CA PHE A 80 -13.43 5.77 -8.93
C PHE A 80 -14.62 5.05 -9.57
N ASN A 81 -15.82 5.64 -9.50
CA ASN A 81 -17.06 5.02 -9.98
C ASN A 81 -17.24 3.57 -9.46
N GLU A 82 -17.07 3.36 -8.15
CA GLU A 82 -17.19 2.06 -7.47
C GLU A 82 -16.18 0.99 -7.92
N GLN A 83 -15.20 1.36 -8.74
CA GLN A 83 -14.14 0.46 -9.20
C GLN A 83 -12.80 0.89 -8.62
N VAL A 84 -12.02 -0.09 -8.15
CA VAL A 84 -10.59 0.13 -7.93
C VAL A 84 -9.96 0.41 -9.29
N ILE A 85 -9.25 1.52 -9.46
CA ILE A 85 -8.56 1.88 -10.72
C ILE A 85 -7.03 1.81 -10.60
N GLY A 86 -6.55 1.45 -9.41
CA GLY A 86 -5.14 1.40 -9.05
C GLY A 86 -5.01 1.47 -7.53
N ALA A 87 -3.80 1.73 -7.05
CA ALA A 87 -3.55 1.89 -5.62
C ALA A 87 -2.30 2.71 -5.35
N VAL A 88 -2.21 3.19 -4.11
CA VAL A 88 -1.06 3.92 -3.59
C VAL A 88 -0.43 3.17 -2.42
N GLY A 89 0.85 3.44 -2.17
CA GLY A 89 1.59 2.88 -1.05
C GLY A 89 2.59 3.87 -0.47
N VAL A 90 2.66 3.96 0.85
CA VAL A 90 3.59 4.81 1.61
C VAL A 90 4.42 3.95 2.55
N SER A 91 5.72 4.22 2.60
CA SER A 91 6.60 3.62 3.59
C SER A 91 7.72 4.59 3.99
N GLY A 92 8.02 4.66 5.28
CA GLY A 92 9.16 5.39 5.82
C GLY A 92 8.92 5.99 7.21
N GLY A 93 7.65 6.18 7.58
CA GLY A 93 7.26 6.60 8.92
C GLY A 93 6.86 5.44 9.83
N THR A 94 6.13 5.77 10.90
CA THR A 94 5.31 4.78 11.60
C THR A 94 4.15 4.31 10.72
N VAL A 95 3.53 3.19 11.07
CA VAL A 95 2.38 2.65 10.31
C VAL A 95 1.23 3.67 10.24
N GLU A 96 0.99 4.40 11.33
CA GLU A 96 -0.05 5.43 11.41
C GLU A 96 0.27 6.61 10.48
N GLN A 97 1.54 7.03 10.42
CA GLN A 97 1.98 8.10 9.54
C GLN A 97 1.91 7.70 8.07
N ASP A 98 2.35 6.48 7.75
CA ASP A 98 2.25 5.92 6.40
C ASP A 98 0.79 5.87 5.95
N GLN A 99 -0.12 5.41 6.81
CA GLN A 99 -1.55 5.34 6.50
C GLN A 99 -2.19 6.71 6.32
N LEU A 100 -1.85 7.67 7.19
CA LEU A 100 -2.31 9.05 7.07
C LEU A 100 -1.90 9.66 5.72
N LEU A 101 -0.64 9.51 5.34
CA LEU A 101 -0.14 10.02 4.06
C LEU A 101 -0.74 9.29 2.85
N ALA A 102 -0.99 7.97 2.98
CA ALA A 102 -1.66 7.21 1.93
C ALA A 102 -3.09 7.72 1.70
N GLN A 103 -3.82 8.11 2.76
CA GLN A 103 -5.18 8.63 2.67
C GLN A 103 -5.25 9.97 1.91
N CYS A 104 -4.20 10.79 2.00
CA CYS A 104 -4.15 12.06 1.27
C CYS A 104 -4.18 11.88 -0.27
N ALA A 105 -3.79 10.72 -0.80
CA ALA A 105 -3.71 10.53 -2.25
C ALA A 105 -5.08 10.29 -2.92
N PRO A 106 -5.97 9.38 -2.43
CA PRO A 106 -7.36 9.32 -2.88
C PRO A 106 -8.09 10.65 -2.72
N ASP A 107 -7.90 11.34 -1.60
CA ASP A 107 -8.54 12.64 -1.34
C ASP A 107 -8.12 13.68 -2.40
N CYS A 108 -6.82 13.78 -2.69
CA CYS A 108 -6.29 14.65 -3.74
C CYS A 108 -6.79 14.26 -5.14
N PHE A 109 -6.83 12.96 -5.46
CA PHE A 109 -7.35 12.47 -6.74
C PHE A 109 -8.82 12.83 -6.95
N SER A 110 -9.65 12.71 -5.89
CA SER A 110 -11.07 13.05 -5.96
C SER A 110 -11.36 14.55 -6.13
N ALA A 111 -10.34 15.41 -5.97
CA ALA A 111 -10.44 16.85 -6.13
C ALA A 111 -10.00 17.36 -7.53
N LEU A 112 -9.55 16.47 -8.42
CA LEU A 112 -9.23 16.76 -9.83
C LEU A 112 -10.50 16.86 -10.69
#